data_AF-A0A3D1ERN2-F1
#
_entry.id   AF-A0A3D1ERN2-F1
#
_cell.length_a   1.000
_cell.length_b   1.000
_cell.length_c   1.000
_cell.angle_alpha   90.00
_cell.angle_beta   90.00
_cell.angle_gamma   90.00
#
_symmetry.space_group_name_H-M   'P 1'
#
loop_
_entity.id
_entity.type
_entity.pdbx_description
1 polymer ?
#
loop_
_entity_poly.entity_id
_entity_poly.type
_entity_poly.pdbx_seq_one_letter_code
_entity_poly.pdbx_strand_id
1 'polypeptide(L)'
;MQNLQIGAEVVNEHVCRLDLAEQADLTRYELKLEPEQLATRLDEILGRLSLDQLLLVPTGKWSDILDAVAFGMAEVEAWQEFDHVATVHRNGRDPVLCHSTDLPLLRRLIEILARDGEGEEQSLQVLAPSTRMVLEVSPPDRFRAAFADPVRVDLVSDLLDS
;
A
#
# COMPACT_ATOMS: atom_id res chain seq x y z
N MET A 1 26.74 -28.73 22.22
CA MET A 1 25.54 -27.88 22.40
C MET A 1 25.85 -26.55 21.75
N GLN A 2 25.47 -26.39 20.48
CA GLN A 2 25.68 -25.15 19.72
C GLN A 2 24.45 -24.26 19.90
N ASN A 3 24.65 -23.11 20.51
CA ASN A 3 23.65 -22.06 20.58
C ASN A 3 23.42 -21.52 19.17
N LEU A 4 22.24 -21.81 18.61
CA LEU A 4 21.70 -21.10 17.46
C LEU A 4 21.27 -19.71 17.95
N GLN A 5 22.16 -18.73 17.83
CA GLN A 5 21.74 -17.33 17.76
C GLN A 5 21.05 -17.16 16.40
N ILE A 6 19.72 -17.20 16.42
CA ILE A 6 18.91 -16.71 15.31
C ILE A 6 19.19 -15.20 15.27
N GLY A 7 20.03 -14.80 14.32
CA GLY A 7 20.25 -13.40 14.00
C GLY A 7 18.91 -12.83 13.56
N ALA A 8 18.29 -12.04 14.43
CA ALA A 8 17.40 -10.98 14.01
C ALA A 8 18.25 -10.04 13.15
N GLU A 9 18.33 -10.33 11.85
CA GLU A 9 18.72 -9.33 10.88
C GLU A 9 17.64 -8.26 10.97
N VAL A 10 17.96 -7.23 11.74
CA VAL A 10 17.24 -5.98 11.79
C VAL A 10 17.26 -5.47 10.36
N VAL A 11 16.16 -5.68 9.65
CA VAL A 11 15.87 -4.98 8.38
C VAL A 11 15.57 -3.52 8.75
N ASN A 12 16.60 -2.83 9.24
CA ASN A 12 16.68 -1.37 9.25
C ASN A 12 17.19 -0.94 7.87
N GLU A 13 16.53 -1.40 6.82
CA GLU A 13 16.57 -0.67 5.57
C GLU A 13 15.60 0.47 5.77
N HIS A 14 16.16 1.68 5.84
CA HIS A 14 15.41 2.91 5.80
C HIS A 14 14.39 2.81 4.66
N VAL A 15 13.13 2.48 4.99
CA VAL A 15 11.98 2.86 4.19
C VAL A 15 11.86 4.36 4.42
N CYS A 16 12.83 5.10 3.88
CA CYS A 16 12.61 6.48 3.51
C CYS A 16 11.32 6.44 2.71
N ARG A 17 10.39 7.35 3.04
CA ARG A 17 9.38 7.81 2.11
C ARG A 17 10.05 7.76 0.73
N LEU A 18 9.60 6.86 -0.15
CA LEU A 18 9.87 7.06 -1.56
C LEU A 18 9.09 8.33 -1.83
N ASP A 19 9.73 9.47 -1.59
CA ASP A 19 9.24 10.77 -2.00
C ASP A 19 9.39 10.70 -3.51
N LEU A 20 8.39 10.06 -4.10
CA LEU A 20 8.24 9.90 -5.53
C LEU A 20 8.39 11.25 -6.22
N ALA A 21 8.15 12.35 -5.51
CA ALA A 21 8.40 13.71 -5.93
C ALA A 21 9.86 14.01 -6.38
N GLU A 22 10.88 13.31 -5.90
CA GLU A 22 12.28 13.76 -6.05
C GLU A 22 13.16 12.91 -6.98
N GLN A 23 12.71 11.75 -7.47
CA GLN A 23 13.52 10.91 -8.37
C GLN A 23 13.24 11.19 -9.85
N ALA A 24 14.19 11.83 -10.55
CA ALA A 24 14.02 12.31 -11.93
C ALA A 24 13.61 11.23 -12.96
N ASP A 25 13.96 9.97 -12.72
CA ASP A 25 13.82 8.88 -13.70
C ASP A 25 12.52 8.05 -13.54
N LEU A 26 11.55 8.51 -12.73
CA LEU A 26 10.28 7.81 -12.55
C LEU A 26 9.18 8.34 -13.48
N THR A 27 8.52 7.44 -14.19
CA THR A 27 7.26 7.73 -14.89
C THR A 27 6.15 7.81 -13.85
N ARG A 28 5.42 8.93 -13.83
CA ARG A 28 4.43 9.24 -12.79
C ARG A 28 3.06 9.48 -13.39
N TYR A 29 2.07 9.00 -12.66
CA TYR A 29 0.66 9.15 -12.97
C TYR A 29 -0.07 9.60 -11.71
N GLU A 30 -0.97 10.57 -11.87
CA GLU A 30 -1.89 10.98 -10.82
C GLU A 30 -3.29 11.01 -11.43
N LEU A 31 -4.19 10.27 -10.80
CA LEU A 31 -5.58 10.13 -11.21
C LEU A 31 -6.47 10.60 -10.08
N LYS A 32 -7.54 11.29 -10.48
CA LYS A 32 -8.68 11.54 -9.61
C LYS A 32 -9.78 10.55 -10.01
N LEU A 33 -10.15 9.67 -9.09
CA LEU A 33 -11.09 8.57 -9.30
C LEU A 33 -12.25 8.71 -8.33
N GLU A 34 -13.43 8.23 -8.72
CA GLU A 34 -14.51 8.10 -7.74
C GLU A 34 -14.08 7.14 -6.61
N PRO A 35 -14.48 7.34 -5.35
CA PRO A 35 -14.03 6.54 -4.22
C PRO A 35 -14.21 5.03 -4.43
N GLU A 36 -15.29 4.61 -5.08
CA GLU A 36 -15.60 3.21 -5.39
C GLU A 36 -14.64 2.59 -6.43
N GLN A 37 -13.96 3.43 -7.21
CA GLN A 37 -13.03 3.01 -8.26
C GLN A 37 -11.60 2.83 -7.74
N LEU A 38 -11.23 3.43 -6.60
CA LEU A 38 -9.85 3.35 -6.07
C LEU A 38 -9.41 1.91 -5.83
N ALA A 39 -10.23 1.13 -5.12
CA ALA A 39 -9.93 -0.26 -4.81
C ALA A 39 -9.88 -1.13 -6.07
N THR A 40 -10.83 -0.94 -6.99
CA THR A 40 -10.88 -1.67 -8.26
C THR A 40 -9.64 -1.36 -9.11
N ARG A 41 -9.24 -0.09 -9.19
CA ARG A 41 -8.07 0.32 -9.96
C ARG A 41 -6.79 -0.31 -9.41
N LEU A 42 -6.61 -0.28 -8.10
CA LEU A 42 -5.45 -0.88 -7.44
C LEU A 42 -5.40 -2.40 -7.70
N ASP A 43 -6.53 -3.09 -7.52
CA ASP A 43 -6.65 -4.54 -7.73
C ASP A 43 -6.31 -4.94 -9.17
N GLU A 44 -6.83 -4.22 -10.17
CA GLU A 44 -6.53 -4.47 -11.59
C GLU A 44 -5.05 -4.27 -11.92
N ILE A 45 -4.42 -3.21 -11.40
CA ILE A 45 -2.99 -2.95 -11.59
C ILE A 45 -2.16 -4.08 -10.96
N LEU A 46 -2.42 -4.42 -9.69
CA LEU A 46 -1.68 -5.47 -8.99
C LEU A 46 -1.83 -6.84 -9.67
N GLY A 47 -3.04 -7.16 -10.14
CA GLY A 47 -3.32 -8.40 -10.87
C GLY A 47 -2.53 -8.51 -12.19
N ARG A 48 -2.37 -7.42 -12.93
CA ARG A 48 -1.59 -7.42 -14.19
C ARG A 48 -0.07 -7.49 -13.95
N LEU A 49 0.41 -6.90 -12.86
CA LEU A 49 1.84 -6.85 -12.55
C LEU A 49 2.40 -8.15 -11.96
N SER A 50 1.53 -9.10 -11.58
CA SER A 50 1.90 -10.44 -11.06
C SER A 50 2.97 -10.37 -9.96
N LEU A 51 2.69 -9.61 -8.90
CA LEU A 51 3.62 -9.34 -7.81
C LEU A 51 3.45 -10.38 -6.68
N ASP A 52 4.56 -10.93 -6.20
CA ASP A 52 4.55 -11.98 -5.14
C ASP A 52 4.44 -11.42 -3.72
N GLN A 53 5.02 -10.23 -3.48
CA GLN A 53 5.07 -9.59 -2.17
C GLN A 53 4.93 -8.08 -2.31
N LEU A 54 4.14 -7.51 -1.41
CA LEU A 54 3.88 -6.08 -1.30
C LEU A 54 4.19 -5.61 0.12
N LEU A 55 4.63 -4.37 0.25
CA LEU A 55 4.75 -3.67 1.52
C LEU A 55 3.71 -2.56 1.57
N LEU A 56 2.91 -2.57 2.62
CA LEU A 56 1.93 -1.54 2.92
C LEU A 56 2.58 -0.53 3.87
N VAL A 57 2.57 0.74 3.48
CA VAL A 57 3.24 1.81 4.23
C VAL A 57 2.30 3.00 4.35
N PRO A 58 1.94 3.47 5.55
CA PRO A 58 1.12 4.66 5.70
C PRO A 58 1.93 5.92 5.32
N THR A 59 1.24 6.91 4.74
CA THR A 59 1.82 8.24 4.49
C THR A 59 1.94 9.06 5.79
N GLY A 60 0.90 9.02 6.64
CA GLY A 60 0.91 9.55 8.00
C GLY A 60 1.45 8.51 8.99
N LYS A 61 0.58 7.94 9.83
CA LYS A 61 0.89 6.82 10.73
C LYS A 61 -0.12 5.70 10.55
N TRP A 62 0.23 4.51 11.05
CA TRP A 62 -0.72 3.40 11.12
C TRP A 62 -1.97 3.76 11.94
N SER A 63 -1.86 4.55 13.01
CA SER A 63 -3.04 5.04 13.75
C SER A 63 -4.06 5.74 12.87
N ASP A 64 -3.61 6.53 11.90
CA ASP A 64 -4.51 7.33 11.07
C ASP A 64 -5.34 6.43 10.15
N ILE A 65 -4.72 5.36 9.61
CA ILE A 65 -5.41 4.35 8.80
C ILE A 65 -6.31 3.47 9.67
N LEU A 66 -5.78 2.94 10.78
CA LEU A 66 -6.52 2.05 11.68
C LEU A 66 -7.78 2.71 12.21
N ASP A 67 -7.66 3.96 12.68
CA ASP A 67 -8.78 4.73 13.22
C ASP A 67 -9.83 5.02 12.12
N ALA A 68 -9.41 5.27 10.86
CA ALA A 68 -10.32 5.52 9.74
C ALA A 68 -11.13 4.28 9.34
N VAL A 69 -10.51 3.09 9.38
CA VAL A 69 -11.14 1.86 8.87
C VAL A 69 -11.77 1.00 9.97
N ALA A 70 -11.56 1.35 11.25
CA ALA A 70 -11.97 0.55 12.41
C ALA A 70 -13.44 0.10 12.35
N PHE A 71 -14.36 1.02 12.05
CA PHE A 71 -15.78 0.70 11.99
C PHE A 71 -16.12 -0.16 10.76
N GLY A 72 -15.58 0.18 9.59
CA GLY A 72 -15.87 -0.55 8.35
C GLY A 72 -15.27 -1.96 8.31
N MET A 73 -14.17 -2.19 9.03
CA MET A 73 -13.43 -3.45 9.05
C MET A 73 -13.76 -4.36 10.25
N ALA A 74 -14.58 -3.91 11.20
CA ALA A 74 -14.86 -4.65 12.43
C ALA A 74 -15.38 -6.09 12.23
N GLU A 75 -16.15 -6.31 11.15
CA GLU A 75 -16.75 -7.61 10.80
C GLU A 75 -15.85 -8.46 9.88
N VAL A 76 -14.69 -7.96 9.47
CA VAL A 76 -13.78 -8.66 8.54
C VAL A 76 -12.83 -9.53 9.35
N GLU A 77 -13.04 -10.85 9.40
CA GLU A 77 -12.22 -11.75 10.21
C GLU A 77 -10.72 -11.69 9.84
N ALA A 78 -10.39 -11.69 8.55
CA ALA A 78 -9.02 -11.55 8.05
C ALA A 78 -8.35 -10.22 8.45
N TRP A 79 -9.14 -9.19 8.76
CA TRP A 79 -8.60 -7.92 9.26
C TRP A 79 -8.06 -8.06 10.67
N GLN A 80 -8.61 -8.92 11.51
CA GLN A 80 -8.21 -9.01 12.92
C GLN A 80 -6.75 -9.44 13.07
N GLU A 81 -6.28 -10.33 12.20
CA GLU A 81 -4.87 -10.76 12.18
C GLU A 81 -3.95 -9.61 11.69
N PHE A 82 -4.37 -8.90 10.65
CA PHE A 82 -3.62 -7.77 10.11
C PHE A 82 -3.57 -6.57 11.08
N ASP A 83 -4.70 -6.25 11.72
CA ASP A 83 -4.85 -5.20 12.73
C ASP A 83 -3.90 -5.42 13.90
N HIS A 84 -3.72 -6.67 14.33
CA HIS A 84 -2.76 -7.00 15.38
C HIS A 84 -1.33 -6.60 14.99
N VAL A 85 -0.91 -6.92 13.76
CA VAL A 85 0.43 -6.56 13.25
C VAL A 85 0.56 -5.05 13.08
N ALA A 86 -0.42 -4.39 12.45
CA ALA A 86 -0.40 -2.94 12.23
C ALA A 86 -0.43 -2.15 13.56
N THR A 87 -1.14 -2.66 14.58
CA THR A 87 -1.21 -2.04 15.91
C THR A 87 0.15 -2.01 16.61
N VAL A 88 1.03 -2.99 16.38
CA VAL A 88 2.42 -2.95 16.89
C VAL A 88 3.15 -1.72 16.35
N HIS A 89 2.86 -1.33 15.12
CA HIS A 89 3.46 -0.20 14.42
C HIS A 89 2.61 1.08 14.47
N ARG A 90 1.58 1.13 15.32
CA ARG A 90 0.54 2.18 15.35
C ARG A 90 1.10 3.62 15.35
N ASN A 91 2.18 3.86 16.08
CA ASN A 91 2.77 5.20 16.22
C ASN A 91 3.80 5.56 15.14
N GLY A 92 4.08 4.62 14.24
CA GLY A 92 5.10 4.73 13.21
C GLY A 92 4.56 4.52 11.80
N ARG A 93 5.52 4.32 10.90
CA ARG A 93 5.31 4.10 9.47
C ARG A 93 5.95 2.81 8.99
N ASP A 94 6.27 1.93 9.92
CA ASP A 94 6.98 0.69 9.59
C ASP A 94 6.14 -0.11 8.60
N PRO A 95 6.75 -0.63 7.53
CA PRO A 95 6.00 -1.39 6.54
C PRO A 95 5.37 -2.65 7.13
N VAL A 96 4.15 -2.96 6.70
CA VAL A 96 3.51 -4.24 6.96
C VAL A 96 3.53 -5.07 5.69
N LEU A 97 3.99 -6.32 5.79
CA LEU A 97 4.05 -7.26 4.68
C LEU A 97 2.63 -7.67 4.28
N CYS A 98 2.38 -7.67 2.97
CA CYS A 98 1.14 -8.11 2.35
C CYS A 98 1.47 -9.12 1.26
N HIS A 99 0.96 -10.35 1.42
CA HIS A 99 1.14 -11.42 0.45
C HIS A 99 0.06 -11.36 -0.63
N SER A 100 0.29 -12.07 -1.73
CA SER A 100 -0.72 -12.20 -2.80
C SER A 100 -2.05 -12.82 -2.31
N THR A 101 -2.02 -13.62 -1.25
CA THR A 101 -3.22 -14.16 -0.58
C THR A 101 -4.06 -13.09 0.11
N ASP A 102 -3.43 -11.95 0.45
CA ASP A 102 -4.03 -10.88 1.24
C ASP A 102 -4.61 -9.78 0.33
N LEU A 103 -4.50 -9.91 -0.99
CA LEU A 103 -5.04 -8.94 -1.95
C LEU A 103 -6.55 -8.69 -1.79
N PRO A 104 -7.41 -9.69 -1.51
CA PRO A 104 -8.82 -9.42 -1.21
C PRO A 104 -9.01 -8.56 0.04
N LEU A 105 -8.16 -8.74 1.06
CA LEU A 105 -8.16 -7.93 2.27
C LEU A 105 -7.69 -6.49 1.96
N LEU A 106 -6.62 -6.34 1.18
CA LEU A 106 -6.12 -5.04 0.74
C LEU A 106 -7.17 -4.29 -0.07
N ARG A 107 -7.85 -4.95 -1.01
CA ARG A 107 -8.96 -4.37 -1.76
C ARG A 107 -10.03 -3.84 -0.82
N ARG A 108 -10.46 -4.66 0.15
CA ARG A 108 -11.50 -4.27 1.11
C ARG A 108 -11.06 -3.10 2.00
N LEU A 109 -9.80 -3.10 2.43
CA LEU A 109 -9.19 -2.00 3.18
C LEU A 109 -9.28 -0.70 2.39
N ILE A 110 -8.90 -0.72 1.11
CA ILE A 110 -8.95 0.48 0.25
C ILE A 110 -10.39 0.95 0.00
N GLU A 111 -11.35 0.03 -0.19
CA GLU A 111 -12.77 0.40 -0.34
C GLU A 111 -13.27 1.20 0.88
N ILE A 112 -12.93 0.74 2.08
CA ILE A 112 -13.35 1.39 3.33
C ILE A 112 -12.57 2.68 3.55
N LEU A 113 -11.27 2.67 3.29
CA LEU A 113 -10.43 3.86 3.42
C LEU A 113 -10.88 4.98 2.46
N ALA A 114 -11.22 4.65 1.22
CA ALA A 114 -11.73 5.62 0.25
C ALA A 114 -13.07 6.23 0.68
N ARG A 115 -13.93 5.42 1.32
CA ARG A 115 -15.27 5.84 1.78
C ARG A 115 -15.23 6.67 3.07
N ASP A 116 -14.45 6.21 4.04
CA ASP A 116 -14.48 6.70 5.43
C ASP A 116 -13.28 7.61 5.74
N GLY A 117 -12.25 7.64 4.88
CA GLY A 117 -11.07 8.47 5.05
C GLY A 117 -11.32 9.95 4.72
N GLU A 118 -10.62 10.82 5.44
CA GLU A 118 -10.85 12.27 5.48
C GLU A 118 -9.68 13.10 4.94
N GLY A 119 -8.50 12.50 4.70
CA GLY A 119 -7.37 13.26 4.18
C GLY A 119 -6.07 12.49 3.92
N GLU A 120 -5.06 13.22 3.45
CA GLU A 120 -3.80 12.65 2.94
C GLU A 120 -2.96 11.93 3.99
N GLU A 121 -3.10 12.25 5.29
CA GLU A 121 -2.42 11.54 6.37
C GLU A 121 -2.86 10.08 6.48
N GLN A 122 -4.06 9.76 5.98
CA GLN A 122 -4.62 8.41 5.93
C GLN A 122 -4.30 7.70 4.61
N SER A 123 -3.41 8.25 3.79
CA SER A 123 -3.01 7.59 2.55
C SER A 123 -2.21 6.33 2.82
N LEU A 124 -2.38 5.34 1.95
CA LEU A 124 -1.64 4.08 1.98
C LEU A 124 -0.81 3.92 0.71
N GLN A 125 0.49 3.71 0.90
CA GLN A 125 1.41 3.31 -0.16
C GLN A 125 1.52 1.80 -0.23
N VAL A 126 1.53 1.28 -1.45
CA VAL A 126 1.79 -0.11 -1.80
C VAL A 126 3.10 -0.15 -2.58
N LEU A 127 4.14 -0.68 -1.93
CA LEU A 127 5.46 -0.86 -2.51
C LEU A 127 5.63 -2.32 -2.92
N ALA A 128 6.38 -2.59 -3.98
CA ALA A 128 6.69 -3.95 -4.40
C ALA A 128 8.21 -4.15 -4.40
N PRO A 129 8.85 -4.71 -3.37
CA PRO A 129 10.31 -4.65 -3.19
C PRO A 129 11.14 -5.17 -4.37
N SER A 130 10.63 -6.15 -5.10
CA SER A 130 11.26 -6.72 -6.30
C SER A 130 11.29 -5.75 -7.48
N THR A 131 10.58 -4.63 -7.40
CA THR A 131 10.29 -3.73 -8.51
C THR A 131 10.32 -2.29 -8.01
N ARG A 132 11.01 -1.39 -8.70
CA ARG A 132 10.99 0.02 -8.29
C ARG A 132 9.67 0.66 -8.73
N MET A 133 8.63 0.38 -7.97
CA MET A 133 7.26 0.87 -8.17
C MET A 133 6.64 1.23 -6.83
N VAL A 134 5.85 2.30 -6.85
CA VAL A 134 5.02 2.72 -5.74
C VAL A 134 3.64 3.07 -6.28
N LEU A 135 2.62 2.49 -5.65
CA LEU A 135 1.23 2.90 -5.82
C LEU A 135 0.80 3.58 -4.53
N GLU A 136 0.01 4.64 -4.60
CA GLU A 136 -0.52 5.35 -3.44
C GLU A 136 -2.00 5.57 -3.64
N VAL A 137 -2.77 5.22 -2.61
CA VAL A 137 -4.18 5.58 -2.50
C VAL A 137 -4.30 6.63 -1.41
N SER A 138 -4.78 7.80 -1.78
CA SER A 138 -5.08 8.89 -0.88
C SER A 138 -6.59 9.13 -0.85
N PRO A 139 -7.26 8.89 0.29
CA PRO A 139 -8.69 9.17 0.37
C PRO A 139 -8.96 10.68 0.20
N PRO A 140 -10.14 11.05 -0.34
CA PRO A 140 -11.21 10.13 -0.74
C PRO A 140 -11.07 9.59 -2.17
N ASP A 141 -10.29 10.24 -3.04
CA ASP A 141 -10.47 10.13 -4.50
C ASP A 141 -9.17 10.12 -5.30
N ARG A 142 -8.00 10.07 -4.67
CA ARG A 142 -6.72 10.25 -5.37
C ARG A 142 -5.91 8.97 -5.42
N PHE A 143 -5.45 8.66 -6.63
CA PHE A 143 -4.55 7.56 -6.89
C PHE A 143 -3.26 8.09 -7.54
N ARG A 144 -2.11 7.66 -7.05
CA ARG A 144 -0.81 7.97 -7.67
C ARG A 144 -0.08 6.68 -7.96
N ALA A 145 0.63 6.66 -9.09
CA ALA A 145 1.50 5.56 -9.44
C ALA A 145 2.83 6.09 -9.96
N ALA A 146 3.91 5.45 -9.56
CA ALA A 146 5.24 5.75 -10.04
C ALA A 146 5.99 4.46 -10.34
N PHE A 147 6.65 4.44 -11.49
CA PHE A 147 7.35 3.27 -12.01
C PHE A 147 8.75 3.70 -12.47
N ALA A 148 9.76 2.90 -12.15
CA ALA A 148 11.09 3.04 -12.73
C ALA A 148 11.27 2.20 -14.01
N ASP A 149 10.42 1.21 -14.23
CA ASP A 149 10.50 0.29 -15.36
C ASP A 149 9.39 0.60 -16.38
N PRO A 150 9.72 1.11 -17.58
CA PRO A 150 8.73 1.43 -18.60
C PRO A 150 7.96 0.20 -19.12
N VAL A 151 8.55 -1.00 -19.08
CA VAL A 151 7.84 -2.22 -19.50
C VAL A 151 6.64 -2.49 -18.59
N ARG A 152 6.76 -2.18 -17.29
CA ARG A 152 5.66 -2.33 -16.34
C ARG A 152 4.59 -1.28 -16.56
N VAL A 153 4.97 -0.06 -16.92
CA VAL A 153 4.02 1.00 -17.30
C VAL A 153 3.17 0.53 -18.47
N ASP A 154 3.78 -0.05 -19.50
CA ASP A 154 3.07 -0.54 -20.69
C ASP A 154 2.01 -1.60 -20.38
N LEU A 155 2.20 -2.41 -19.32
CA LEU A 155 1.23 -3.45 -18.91
C LEU A 155 -0.07 -2.87 -18.32
N VAL A 156 -0.02 -1.64 -17.83
CA VAL A 156 -1.11 -1.00 -17.08
C VAL A 156 -1.44 0.40 -17.61
N SER A 157 -0.91 0.81 -18.75
CA SER A 157 -1.04 2.18 -19.28
C SER A 157 -2.48 2.58 -19.55
N ASP A 158 -3.31 1.66 -20.05
CA ASP A 158 -4.77 1.85 -20.19
C ASP A 158 -5.47 2.13 -18.85
N LEU A 159 -4.89 1.65 -17.74
CA LEU A 159 -5.37 1.92 -16.40
C LEU A 159 -4.82 3.23 -15.82
N LEU A 160 -3.84 3.86 -16.47
CA LEU A 160 -3.16 5.06 -15.98
C LEU A 160 -3.50 6.34 -16.78
N ASP A 161 -4.06 6.18 -17.98
CA ASP A 161 -4.39 7.28 -18.90
C ASP A 161 -5.89 7.69 -18.90
N SER A 162 -6.63 7.40 -17.81
CA SER A 162 -8.09 7.60 -17.70
C SER A 162 -8.51 9.02 -17.31
#